data_AF-A0A8B8HRA7-F1
#
_entry.id   AF-A0A8B8HRA7-F1
#
_cell.length_a   1.000
_cell.length_b   1.000
_cell.length_c   1.000
_cell.angle_alpha   90.00
_cell.angle_beta   90.00
_cell.angle_gamma   90.00
#
_symmetry.space_group_name_H-M   'P 1'
#
loop_
_entity.id
_entity.type
_entity.pdbx_description
1 polymer ?
#
loop_
_entity_poly.entity_id
_entity_poly.type
_entity_poly.pdbx_seq_one_letter_code
_entity_poly.pdbx_strand_id
1 'polypeptide(L)'
;MVVLKRDPQHSLTEYPADGCENFQCVVRKNGLLKDDKLDEDGVNKFLDEIEQENPKDKSVTDKVRSECLDEKYEAYPPEDACPVLKFYICTYINIYLECNSWKKDETCSKMAQQANQCRLALEN
;
A
#
# COMPACT_ATOMS: atom_id res chain seq x y z
N MET A 1 -16.02 -16.62 -0.60
CA MET A 1 -15.36 -16.43 0.72
C MET A 1 -14.13 -17.33 0.80
N VAL A 2 -13.00 -16.87 0.28
CA VAL A 2 -11.72 -17.59 0.38
C VAL A 2 -11.16 -17.34 1.77
N VAL A 3 -11.28 -18.33 2.66
CA VAL A 3 -10.59 -18.31 3.94
C VAL A 3 -9.14 -18.69 3.67
N LEU A 4 -8.26 -17.69 3.54
CA LEU A 4 -6.82 -17.91 3.52
C LEU A 4 -6.44 -18.51 4.88
N LYS A 5 -6.15 -19.82 4.92
CA LYS A 5 -5.60 -20.46 6.11
C LYS A 5 -4.22 -19.85 6.37
N ARG A 6 -4.05 -19.19 7.52
CA ARG A 6 -2.74 -18.71 8.00
C ARG A 6 -1.75 -19.87 7.99
N ASP A 7 -0.67 -19.73 7.23
CA ASP A 7 0.50 -20.60 7.34
C ASP A 7 1.25 -20.20 8.62
N PRO A 8 1.38 -21.09 9.61
CA PRO A 8 2.05 -20.78 10.89
C PRO A 8 3.55 -20.51 10.75
N GLN A 9 4.17 -20.77 9.59
CA GLN A 9 5.61 -20.51 9.37
C GLN A 9 5.94 -19.11 8.84
N HIS A 10 4.95 -18.33 8.38
CA HIS A 10 5.14 -16.92 8.00
C HIS A 10 4.20 -16.06 8.83
N SER A 11 4.56 -15.89 10.10
CA SER A 11 3.86 -15.00 10.98
C SER A 11 4.19 -13.56 10.62
N LEU A 12 3.18 -12.75 10.28
CA LEU A 12 3.32 -11.28 10.20
C LEU A 12 3.75 -10.66 11.56
N THR A 13 3.93 -11.46 12.62
CA THR A 13 4.38 -11.01 13.94
C THR A 13 5.89 -10.78 14.04
N GLU A 14 6.68 -11.01 12.98
CA GLU A 14 8.09 -10.62 12.93
C GLU A 14 8.30 -9.25 12.26
N TYR A 15 7.29 -8.39 12.24
CA TYR A 15 7.54 -6.97 11.99
C TYR A 15 8.36 -6.43 13.16
N PRO A 16 9.60 -5.95 12.93
CA PRO A 16 10.39 -5.42 14.02
C PRO A 16 9.62 -4.24 14.65
N ALA A 17 9.73 -4.11 15.97
CA ALA A 17 8.99 -3.12 16.76
C ALA A 17 9.23 -1.67 16.30
N ASP A 18 10.24 -1.45 15.45
CA ASP A 18 10.62 -0.18 14.83
C ASP A 18 9.90 0.12 13.50
N GLY A 19 9.07 -0.79 12.97
CA GLY A 19 8.39 -0.60 11.68
C GLY A 19 7.60 0.71 11.63
N CYS A 20 6.86 1.02 12.69
CA CYS A 20 6.12 2.26 12.81
C CYS A 20 7.01 3.51 12.80
N GLU A 21 8.12 3.51 13.54
CA GLU A 21 9.04 4.64 13.61
C GLU A 21 9.74 4.89 12.27
N ASN A 22 10.16 3.80 11.60
CA ASN A 22 10.79 3.85 10.29
C ASN A 22 9.85 4.43 9.23
N PHE A 23 8.59 3.94 9.16
CA PHE A 23 7.63 4.49 8.21
C PHE A 23 7.24 5.93 8.55
N GLN A 24 7.03 6.25 9.84
CA GLN A 24 6.79 7.63 10.29
C GLN A 24 7.90 8.57 9.84
N CYS A 25 9.17 8.16 9.94
CA CYS A 25 10.30 8.94 9.45
C CYS A 25 10.20 9.22 7.94
N VAL A 26 9.89 8.20 7.13
CA VAL A 26 9.73 8.34 5.67
C VAL A 26 8.58 9.27 5.33
N VAL A 27 7.40 9.08 5.91
CA VAL A 27 6.23 9.90 5.57
C VAL A 27 6.38 11.35 6.08
N ARG A 28 7.04 11.56 7.22
CA ARG A 28 7.39 12.90 7.72
C ARG A 28 8.31 13.64 6.75
N LYS A 29 9.34 12.97 6.23
CA LYS A 29 10.29 13.57 5.27
C LYS A 29 9.62 14.00 3.96
N ASN A 30 8.54 13.33 3.57
CA ASN A 30 7.76 13.65 2.37
C ASN A 30 6.58 14.62 2.66
N GLY A 31 6.48 15.17 3.88
CA GLY A 31 5.42 16.13 4.23
C GLY A 31 4.02 15.51 4.33
N LEU A 32 3.93 14.19 4.55
CA LEU A 32 2.66 13.46 4.62
C LEU A 32 2.14 13.31 6.06
N LEU A 33 2.75 14.04 7.01
CA LEU A 33 2.28 14.10 8.39
C LEU A 33 1.96 15.54 8.79
N LYS A 34 0.89 15.68 9.57
CA LYS A 34 0.49 16.91 10.25
C LYS A 34 0.13 16.57 11.69
N ASP A 35 0.78 17.24 12.64
CA ASP A 35 0.62 16.97 14.08
C ASP A 35 0.83 15.48 14.45
N ASP A 36 1.85 14.85 13.85
CA ASP A 36 2.18 13.42 13.97
C ASP A 36 1.09 12.43 13.53
N LYS A 37 0.10 12.91 12.78
CA LYS A 37 -0.94 12.10 12.11
C LYS A 37 -0.78 12.16 10.61
N LEU A 38 -1.32 11.16 9.91
CA LEU A 38 -1.36 11.16 8.44
C LEU A 38 -2.10 12.41 7.95
N ASP A 39 -1.47 13.16 7.05
CA ASP A 39 -2.05 14.34 6.41
C ASP A 39 -2.62 13.92 5.05
N GLU A 40 -3.90 13.56 4.98
CA GLU A 40 -4.50 13.08 3.72
C GLU A 40 -4.50 14.15 2.61
N ASP A 41 -4.52 15.45 2.96
CA ASP A 41 -4.34 16.53 1.98
C ASP A 41 -2.89 16.52 1.43
N GLY A 42 -1.92 16.34 2.32
CA GLY A 42 -0.51 16.15 1.95
C GLY A 42 -0.29 14.92 1.07
N VAL A 43 -0.97 13.82 1.38
CA VAL A 43 -0.96 12.60 0.57
C VAL A 43 -1.57 12.85 -0.80
N ASN A 44 -2.74 13.49 -0.90
CA ASN A 44 -3.34 13.82 -2.19
C ASN A 44 -2.40 14.63 -3.07
N LYS A 45 -1.75 15.64 -2.50
CA LYS A 45 -0.76 16.45 -3.21
C LYS A 45 0.43 15.60 -3.68
N PHE A 46 0.94 14.70 -2.85
CA PHE A 46 2.03 13.80 -3.24
C PHE A 46 1.64 12.85 -4.37
N LEU A 47 0.40 12.35 -4.37
CA LEU A 47 -0.12 11.53 -5.47
C LEU A 47 -0.29 12.36 -6.75
N ASP A 48 -0.70 13.62 -6.65
CA ASP A 48 -0.76 14.54 -7.80
C ASP A 48 0.64 14.79 -8.39
N GLU A 49 1.67 14.94 -7.56
CA GLU A 49 3.07 15.07 -8.00
C GLU A 49 3.54 13.81 -8.74
N ILE A 50 3.20 12.62 -8.24
CA ILE A 50 3.49 11.35 -8.93
C ILE A 50 2.81 11.29 -10.31
N GLU A 51 1.54 11.68 -10.41
CA GLU A 51 0.82 11.71 -11.69
C GLU A 51 1.42 12.71 -12.68
N GLN A 52 1.90 13.86 -12.19
CA GLN A 52 2.56 14.85 -13.02
C GLN A 52 3.90 14.35 -13.58
N GLU A 53 4.69 13.65 -12.76
CA GLU A 53 5.97 13.08 -13.17
C GLU A 53 5.80 11.82 -14.04
N ASN A 54 4.78 11.00 -13.75
CA ASN A 54 4.48 9.76 -14.44
C ASN A 54 2.97 9.61 -14.69
N PRO A 55 2.43 10.21 -15.78
CA PRO A 55 1.00 10.15 -16.09
C PRO A 55 0.42 8.73 -16.26
N LYS A 56 1.28 7.75 -16.56
CA LYS A 56 0.92 6.33 -16.65
C LYS A 56 0.50 5.71 -15.30
N ASP A 57 0.90 6.34 -14.19
CA ASP A 57 0.63 5.87 -12.83
C ASP A 57 -0.71 6.41 -12.30
N LYS A 58 -1.49 7.08 -13.15
CA LYS A 58 -2.82 7.59 -12.80
C LYS A 58 -3.76 6.51 -12.25
N SER A 59 -3.83 5.34 -12.88
CA SER A 59 -4.71 4.27 -12.38
C SER A 59 -4.29 3.80 -10.98
N VAL A 60 -2.99 3.75 -10.72
CA VAL A 60 -2.42 3.36 -9.43
C VAL A 60 -2.76 4.39 -8.36
N THR A 61 -2.53 5.66 -8.64
CA THR A 61 -2.78 6.77 -7.71
C THR A 61 -4.28 6.96 -7.46
N ASP A 62 -5.14 6.83 -8.48
CA ASP A 62 -6.59 6.84 -8.33
C ASP A 62 -7.06 5.69 -7.40
N LYS A 63 -6.49 4.50 -7.53
CA LYS A 63 -6.79 3.36 -6.65
C LYS A 63 -6.34 3.59 -5.21
N VAL A 64 -5.16 4.17 -5.02
CA VAL A 64 -4.68 4.55 -3.68
C VAL A 64 -5.64 5.55 -3.04
N ARG A 65 -6.09 6.58 -3.77
CA ARG A 65 -7.08 7.52 -3.24
C ARG A 65 -8.37 6.82 -2.84
N SER A 66 -8.86 5.89 -3.68
CA SER A 66 -10.14 5.23 -3.42
C SER A 66 -10.09 4.22 -2.28
N GLU A 67 -8.97 3.53 -2.07
CA GLU A 67 -8.88 2.42 -1.09
C GLU A 67 -8.13 2.78 0.19
N CYS A 68 -7.29 3.83 0.18
CA CYS A 68 -6.37 4.12 1.28
C CYS A 68 -6.54 5.49 1.94
N LEU A 69 -7.44 6.35 1.45
CA LEU A 69 -7.79 7.61 2.11
C LEU A 69 -9.17 7.52 2.75
N ASP A 70 -9.62 8.60 3.37
CA ASP A 70 -10.85 8.66 4.17
C ASP A 70 -10.83 7.59 5.28
N GLU A 71 -9.69 7.44 5.97
CA GLU A 71 -9.45 6.44 7.02
C GLU A 71 -9.61 4.96 6.60
N LYS A 72 -9.85 4.65 5.31
CA LYS A 72 -10.03 3.27 4.83
C LYS A 72 -8.82 2.39 5.07
N TYR A 73 -7.63 2.99 5.16
CA TYR A 73 -6.41 2.30 5.50
C TYR A 73 -6.46 1.65 6.91
N GLU A 74 -7.31 2.13 7.83
CA GLU A 74 -7.43 1.56 9.18
C GLU A 74 -7.94 0.12 9.20
N ALA A 75 -8.62 -0.31 8.12
CA ALA A 75 -9.08 -1.68 7.93
C ALA A 75 -7.96 -2.66 7.55
N TYR A 76 -6.76 -2.16 7.23
CA TYR A 76 -5.64 -3.01 6.84
C TYR A 76 -4.92 -3.60 8.07
N PRO A 77 -4.54 -4.89 8.01
CA PRO A 77 -3.87 -5.56 9.12
C PRO A 77 -2.41 -5.12 9.26
N PRO A 78 -1.78 -5.38 10.43
CA PRO A 78 -2.40 -5.94 11.64
C PRO A 78 -3.22 -4.88 12.41
N GLU A 79 -4.20 -5.32 13.20
CA GLU A 79 -5.15 -4.43 13.90
C GLU A 79 -4.45 -3.45 14.85
N ASP A 80 -3.36 -3.89 15.47
CA ASP A 80 -2.54 -3.16 16.44
C ASP A 80 -1.39 -2.35 15.81
N ALA A 81 -1.28 -2.33 14.47
CA ALA A 81 -0.33 -1.45 13.79
C ALA A 81 -0.70 0.03 13.96
N CYS A 82 0.32 0.89 13.99
CA CYS A 82 0.10 2.33 13.92
C CYS A 82 -0.53 2.74 12.57
N PRO A 83 -1.27 3.87 12.54
CA PRO A 83 -1.95 4.37 11.33
C PRO A 83 -1.03 4.46 10.10
N VAL A 84 0.20 4.94 10.28
CA VAL A 84 1.17 5.10 9.19
C VAL A 84 1.58 3.76 8.56
N LEU A 85 1.77 2.73 9.38
CA LEU A 85 2.10 1.40 8.87
C LEU A 85 0.92 0.80 8.11
N LYS A 86 -0.30 0.96 8.63
CA LYS A 86 -1.52 0.52 7.93
C LYS A 86 -1.70 1.23 6.59
N PHE A 87 -1.48 2.54 6.55
CA PHE A 87 -1.47 3.33 5.32
C PHE A 87 -0.40 2.85 4.33
N TYR A 88 0.82 2.56 4.80
CA TYR A 88 1.87 1.96 3.97
C TYR A 88 1.44 0.59 3.40
N ILE A 89 0.84 -0.28 4.21
CA ILE A 89 0.37 -1.59 3.75
C ILE A 89 -0.73 -1.43 2.71
N CYS A 90 -1.70 -0.54 2.94
CA CYS A 90 -2.76 -0.25 1.99
C CYS A 90 -2.20 0.22 0.65
N THR A 91 -1.32 1.22 0.67
CA THR A 91 -0.70 1.78 -0.54
C THR A 91 0.11 0.74 -1.27
N TYR A 92 0.96 -0.02 -0.58
CA TYR A 92 1.78 -1.08 -1.17
C TYR A 92 0.95 -2.15 -1.88
N ILE A 93 -0.12 -2.64 -1.24
CA ILE A 93 -1.01 -3.64 -1.85
C ILE A 93 -1.67 -3.09 -3.11
N ASN A 94 -2.25 -1.90 -3.05
CA ASN A 94 -2.96 -1.32 -4.19
C ASN A 94 -2.00 -0.98 -5.35
N ILE A 95 -0.79 -0.47 -5.05
CA ILE A 95 0.25 -0.26 -6.07
C ILE A 95 0.65 -1.59 -6.72
N TYR A 96 0.84 -2.64 -5.92
CA TYR A 96 1.21 -3.95 -6.43
C TYR A 96 0.14 -4.55 -7.35
N LEU A 97 -1.14 -4.43 -6.98
CA LEU A 97 -2.26 -4.96 -7.76
C LEU A 97 -2.54 -4.16 -9.04
N GLU A 98 -2.34 -2.84 -9.02
CA GLU A 98 -2.60 -1.96 -10.16
C GLU A 98 -1.38 -1.72 -11.06
N CYS A 99 -0.21 -2.27 -10.70
CA CYS A 99 0.99 -2.11 -11.50
C CYS A 99 0.78 -2.71 -12.90
N ASN A 100 0.81 -1.85 -13.92
CA ASN A 100 0.67 -2.23 -15.32
C ASN A 100 2.02 -2.21 -16.08
N SER A 101 3.10 -1.74 -15.44
CA SER A 101 4.41 -1.54 -16.04
C SER A 101 5.48 -2.51 -15.52
N TRP A 102 5.12 -3.78 -15.37
CA TRP A 102 6.05 -4.84 -14.95
C TRP A 102 7.22 -4.98 -15.92
N LYS A 103 8.43 -5.16 -15.37
CA LYS A 103 9.60 -5.52 -16.18
C LYS A 103 9.44 -6.93 -16.76
N LYS A 104 10.05 -7.15 -17.92
CA LYS A 104 10.00 -8.44 -18.63
C LYS A 104 11.16 -9.34 -18.23
N ASP A 105 11.21 -9.67 -16.94
CA ASP A 105 12.11 -10.67 -16.39
C ASP A 105 11.31 -11.74 -15.64
N GLU A 106 11.96 -12.86 -15.31
CA GLU A 106 11.29 -14.02 -14.72
C GLU A 106 10.60 -13.66 -13.39
N THR A 107 11.27 -12.88 -12.55
CA THR A 107 10.77 -12.50 -11.22
C THR A 107 9.56 -11.58 -11.35
N CYS A 108 9.68 -10.51 -12.14
CA CYS A 108 8.59 -9.56 -12.34
C CYS A 108 7.39 -10.20 -13.05
N SER A 109 7.62 -11.16 -13.96
CA SER A 109 6.54 -11.89 -14.63
C SER A 109 5.74 -12.75 -13.66
N LYS A 110 6.42 -13.42 -12.71
CA LYS A 110 5.77 -14.18 -11.64
C LYS A 110 4.95 -13.28 -10.72
N MET A 111 5.52 -12.13 -10.33
CA MET A 111 4.82 -11.14 -9.50
C MET A 111 3.58 -10.59 -10.22
N ALA A 112 3.68 -10.23 -11.51
CA ALA A 112 2.55 -9.78 -12.31
C ALA A 112 1.42 -10.82 -12.37
N GLN A 113 1.78 -12.09 -12.54
CA GLN A 113 0.81 -13.19 -12.54
C GLN A 113 0.11 -13.31 -11.18
N GLN A 114 0.86 -13.23 -10.08
CA GLN A 114 0.32 -13.27 -8.71
C GLN A 114 -0.59 -12.08 -8.42
N ALA A 115 -0.17 -10.86 -8.79
CA ALA A 115 -0.99 -9.66 -8.67
C ALA A 115 -2.34 -9.83 -9.37
N ASN A 116 -2.34 -10.34 -10.61
CA ASN A 116 -3.57 -10.57 -11.35
C ASN A 116 -4.45 -11.66 -10.71
N GLN A 117 -3.86 -12.74 -10.18
CA GLN A 117 -4.61 -13.77 -9.47
C GLN A 117 -5.26 -13.23 -8.18
N CYS A 118 -4.52 -12.44 -7.40
CA CYS A 118 -5.04 -11.80 -6.20
C CYS A 118 -6.17 -10.82 -6.52
N ARG A 119 -6.01 -9.99 -7.57
CA ARG A 119 -7.04 -9.05 -8.02
C ARG A 119 -8.34 -9.79 -8.34
N LEU A 120 -8.28 -10.86 -9.13
CA LEU A 120 -9.43 -11.70 -9.45
C LEU A 120 -10.08 -12.32 -8.21
N ALA A 121 -9.30 -12.67 -7.18
CA ALA A 121 -9.84 -13.24 -5.95
C ALA A 121 -10.53 -12.22 -5.03
N LEU A 122 -10.17 -10.93 -5.14
CA LEU A 122 -10.74 -9.84 -4.34
C LEU A 122 -11.99 -9.22 -4.99
N GLU A 123 -12.11 -9.29 -6.32
CA GLU A 123 -13.25 -8.77 -7.08
C GLU A 123 -14.43 -9.75 -7.21
N ASN A 124 -14.25 -11.03 -6.78
CA ASN A 124 -15.26 -12.10 -6.81
C ASN A 124 -15.79 -12.45 -5.40
#